data_AF-A0A1S9RPE2-F1
#
_entry.id   AF-A0A1S9RPE2-F1
#
_cell.length_a   1.000
_cell.length_b   1.000
_cell.length_c   1.000
_cell.angle_alpha   90.00
_cell.angle_beta   90.00
_cell.angle_gamma   90.00
#
_symmetry.space_group_name_H-M   'P 1'
#
loop_
_entity.id
_entity.type
_entity.pdbx_description
1 polymer ?
#
loop_
_entity_poly.entity_id
_entity_poly.type
_entity_poly.pdbx_seq_one_letter_code
_entity_poly.pdbx_strand_id
1 'polypeptide(L)'
;MGFPSRSQLQKHESMCHLNSPLKAIQMVQSPEQDEIVPLISDIVAMGMTAELKALRPRFNLISDLMLSTLVRESAFCGKVEIFRCLWDQHVLRNKGVEERYLIWTCASEAILGKNIEVLEYLTPRIFVTDKEYSHDQRTYMRLSASSDSSRIFNIWKQQAREWDSEWLIKDLVGFLTEPTIQERFANLLEAEASRGRFSQSQLSVALKTIASTTCAPSIARVLLKQGAIVDYRIKQKGERARIKTPLLAAASKTTKDAAELMKLLLLAGADPNASYDPKNRNEPKSVSTAIGARQISKWLQMSWSELVEWTAAERSKNLEADGTCPVDSY
;
A
#
# COMPACT_ATOMS: atom_id res chain seq x y z
N MET A 1 9.69 27.71 -29.99
CA MET A 1 9.69 29.17 -29.75
C MET A 1 8.80 29.45 -28.55
N GLY A 2 9.30 30.10 -27.51
CA GLY A 2 8.53 30.46 -26.31
C GLY A 2 8.17 31.94 -26.30
N PHE A 3 7.18 32.33 -25.49
CA PHE A 3 6.79 33.74 -25.34
C PHE A 3 7.89 34.53 -24.61
N PRO A 4 8.31 35.69 -25.14
CA PRO A 4 9.36 36.51 -24.52
C PRO A 4 8.99 37.10 -23.15
N SER A 5 7.70 37.09 -22.77
CA SER A 5 7.23 37.65 -21.50
C SER A 5 5.92 37.02 -21.02
N ARG A 6 5.68 37.10 -19.71
CA ARG A 6 4.45 36.62 -19.05
C ARG A 6 3.21 37.38 -19.52
N SER A 7 3.34 38.66 -19.87
CA SER A 7 2.24 39.44 -20.44
C SER A 7 1.89 39.02 -21.85
N GLN A 8 2.86 38.61 -22.68
CA GLN A 8 2.60 38.06 -24.01
C GLN A 8 1.95 36.68 -23.96
N LEU A 9 2.34 35.84 -22.98
CA LEU A 9 1.64 34.58 -22.72
C LEU A 9 0.18 34.84 -22.31
N GLN A 10 -0.06 35.71 -21.32
CA GLN A 10 -1.42 36.05 -20.90
C GLN A 10 -2.26 36.70 -22.00
N LYS A 11 -1.65 37.52 -22.85
CA LYS A 11 -2.32 38.14 -24.00
C LYS A 11 -2.62 37.10 -25.09
N HIS A 12 -1.75 36.12 -25.28
CA HIS A 12 -2.01 35.00 -26.19
C HIS A 12 -3.12 34.10 -25.64
N GLU A 13 -3.07 33.74 -24.35
CA GLU A 13 -4.14 33.01 -23.66
C GLU A 13 -5.48 33.73 -23.78
N SER A 14 -5.50 35.05 -23.59
CA SER A 14 -6.75 35.81 -23.67
C SER A 14 -7.27 36.04 -25.08
N MET A 15 -6.41 36.06 -26.10
CA MET A 15 -6.84 36.25 -27.49
C MET A 15 -7.13 34.95 -28.23
N CYS A 16 -6.43 33.86 -27.90
CA CYS A 16 -6.52 32.60 -28.64
C CYS A 16 -7.34 31.54 -27.91
N HIS A 17 -7.51 31.65 -26.58
CA HIS A 17 -8.12 30.59 -25.78
C HIS A 17 -9.37 31.03 -24.99
N LEU A 18 -9.75 32.31 -25.02
CA LEU A 18 -11.06 32.76 -24.51
C LEU A 18 -12.10 32.77 -25.64
N ASN A 19 -13.02 31.80 -25.59
CA ASN A 19 -14.33 31.86 -26.26
C ASN A 19 -14.36 31.74 -27.79
N SER A 20 -13.38 31.10 -28.43
CA SER A 20 -13.69 30.56 -29.77
C SER A 20 -14.76 29.49 -29.58
N PRO A 21 -15.97 29.63 -30.15
CA PRO A 21 -16.93 28.53 -30.15
C PRO A 21 -16.19 27.33 -30.75
N LEU A 22 -16.18 26.20 -30.02
CA LEU A 22 -15.58 24.96 -30.50
C LEU A 22 -16.14 24.74 -31.90
N LYS A 23 -15.32 25.00 -32.93
CA LYS A 23 -15.70 24.67 -34.31
C LYS A 23 -16.00 23.19 -34.24
N ALA A 24 -17.23 22.81 -34.57
CA ALA A 24 -17.59 21.42 -34.71
C ALA A 24 -16.48 20.79 -35.52
N ILE A 25 -15.71 19.88 -34.89
CA ILE A 25 -14.59 19.20 -35.54
C ILE A 25 -15.23 18.63 -36.80
N GLN A 26 -14.86 19.17 -37.97
CA GLN A 26 -15.31 18.60 -39.24
C GLN A 26 -14.72 17.21 -39.24
N MET A 27 -15.54 16.24 -38.84
CA MET A 27 -15.12 14.86 -38.72
C MET A 27 -14.55 14.48 -40.08
N VAL A 28 -13.25 14.19 -40.11
CA VAL A 28 -12.62 13.51 -41.24
C VAL A 28 -13.55 12.35 -41.61
N GLN A 29 -13.94 12.31 -42.89
CA GLN A 29 -15.09 11.51 -43.29
C GLN A 29 -14.85 10.00 -43.07
N SER A 30 -13.60 9.55 -42.88
CA SER A 30 -13.29 8.21 -42.38
C SER A 30 -11.83 8.11 -41.90
N PRO A 31 -11.50 8.48 -40.66
CA PRO A 31 -10.14 8.31 -40.13
C PRO A 31 -9.81 6.82 -40.03
N GLU A 32 -8.58 6.48 -40.40
CA GLU A 32 -8.04 5.13 -40.23
C GLU A 32 -7.81 4.80 -38.75
N GLN A 33 -7.50 3.53 -38.44
CA GLN A 33 -7.25 3.08 -37.06
C GLN A 33 -6.14 3.91 -36.38
N ASP A 34 -5.11 4.29 -37.13
CA ASP A 34 -3.97 5.03 -36.61
C ASP A 34 -4.30 6.49 -36.27
N GLU A 35 -5.40 7.02 -36.80
CA GLU A 35 -5.88 8.38 -36.53
C GLU A 35 -6.94 8.39 -35.41
N ILE A 36 -7.77 7.35 -35.32
CA ILE A 36 -8.88 7.33 -34.36
C ILE A 36 -8.43 7.14 -32.91
N VAL A 37 -7.37 6.36 -32.67
CA VAL A 37 -6.88 6.09 -31.31
C VAL A 37 -6.29 7.35 -30.66
N PRO A 38 -5.37 8.11 -31.31
CA PRO A 38 -4.89 9.37 -30.76
C PRO A 38 -6.01 10.39 -30.53
N LEU A 39 -6.97 10.48 -31.45
CA LEU A 39 -8.13 11.36 -31.30
C LEU A 39 -8.97 11.02 -30.07
N ILE A 40 -9.23 9.72 -29.81
CA ILE A 40 -10.00 9.31 -28.64
C ILE A 40 -9.20 9.58 -27.35
N SER A 41 -7.89 9.31 -27.34
CA SER A 41 -7.00 9.65 -26.22
C SER A 41 -7.05 11.15 -25.90
N ASP A 42 -6.92 12.02 -26.91
CA ASP A 42 -7.06 13.48 -26.76
C ASP A 42 -8.44 13.87 -26.17
N ILE A 43 -9.52 13.25 -26.67
CA ILE A 43 -10.89 13.46 -26.17
C ILE A 43 -11.03 13.02 -24.70
N VAL A 44 -10.38 11.91 -24.31
CA VAL A 44 -10.34 11.42 -22.93
C VAL A 44 -9.65 12.44 -22.03
N ALA A 45 -8.44 12.88 -22.41
CA ALA A 45 -7.65 13.84 -21.67
C ALA A 45 -8.35 15.21 -21.53
N MET A 46 -9.07 15.65 -22.57
CA MET A 46 -9.85 16.89 -22.55
C MET A 46 -11.22 16.75 -21.86
N GLY A 47 -11.65 15.55 -21.49
CA GLY A 47 -12.95 15.33 -20.85
C GLY A 47 -14.15 15.64 -21.75
N MET A 48 -14.00 15.42 -23.07
CA MET A 48 -14.98 15.73 -24.12
C MET A 48 -16.01 14.60 -24.32
N THR A 49 -16.95 14.48 -23.37
CA THR A 49 -17.90 13.35 -23.32
C THR A 49 -18.86 13.28 -24.52
N ALA A 50 -19.28 14.41 -25.09
CA ALA A 50 -20.23 14.43 -26.20
C ALA A 50 -19.59 13.93 -27.51
N GLU A 51 -18.36 14.36 -27.74
CA GLU A 51 -17.52 14.00 -28.88
C GLU A 51 -17.17 12.51 -28.85
N LEU A 52 -16.83 11.99 -27.66
CA LEU A 52 -16.61 10.56 -27.48
C LEU A 52 -17.86 9.74 -27.85
N LYS A 53 -19.05 10.18 -27.39
CA LYS A 53 -20.31 9.51 -27.70
C LYS A 53 -20.62 9.56 -29.21
N ALA A 54 -20.30 10.66 -29.89
CA ALA A 54 -20.46 10.77 -31.33
C ALA A 54 -19.53 9.79 -32.09
N LEU A 55 -18.37 9.45 -31.53
CA LEU A 55 -17.44 8.46 -32.09
C LEU A 55 -17.80 7.00 -31.79
N ARG A 56 -18.79 6.73 -30.92
CA ARG A 56 -19.16 5.37 -30.50
C ARG A 56 -19.36 4.36 -31.65
N PRO A 57 -20.04 4.69 -32.77
CA PRO A 57 -20.20 3.74 -33.87
C PRO A 57 -18.88 3.26 -34.49
N ARG A 58 -17.81 4.05 -34.34
CA ARG A 58 -16.47 3.76 -34.87
C ARG A 58 -15.62 2.91 -33.93
N PHE A 59 -16.05 2.64 -32.69
CA PHE A 59 -15.28 1.81 -31.75
C PHE A 59 -15.07 0.37 -32.23
N ASN A 60 -15.94 -0.12 -33.12
CA ASN A 60 -15.77 -1.44 -33.75
C ASN A 60 -14.54 -1.49 -34.68
N LEU A 61 -14.01 -0.34 -35.09
CA LEU A 61 -12.79 -0.26 -35.88
C LEU A 61 -11.54 -0.38 -35.01
N ILE A 62 -11.63 -0.26 -33.69
CA ILE A 62 -10.47 -0.27 -32.79
C ILE A 62 -10.18 -1.73 -32.39
N SER A 63 -8.91 -2.13 -32.33
CA SER A 63 -8.55 -3.47 -31.82
C SER A 63 -8.85 -3.59 -30.32
N ASP A 64 -9.08 -4.80 -29.82
CA ASP A 64 -9.37 -5.01 -28.38
C ASP A 64 -8.24 -4.55 -27.47
N LEU A 65 -6.99 -4.70 -27.92
CA LEU A 65 -5.82 -4.20 -27.23
C LEU A 65 -5.82 -2.67 -27.11
N MET A 66 -6.11 -1.96 -28.20
CA MET A 66 -6.16 -0.50 -28.20
C MET A 66 -7.34 0.03 -27.39
N LEU A 67 -8.50 -0.64 -27.46
CA LEU A 67 -9.64 -0.30 -26.61
C LEU A 67 -9.32 -0.49 -25.13
N SER A 68 -8.63 -1.58 -24.75
CA SER A 68 -8.17 -1.81 -23.38
C SER A 68 -7.23 -0.70 -22.89
N THR A 69 -6.32 -0.23 -23.76
CA THR A 69 -5.42 0.90 -23.47
C THR A 69 -6.21 2.18 -23.22
N LEU A 70 -7.18 2.52 -24.08
CA LEU A 70 -8.02 3.70 -23.93
C LEU A 70 -8.90 3.64 -22.66
N VAL A 71 -9.40 2.45 -22.30
CA VAL A 71 -10.13 2.24 -21.05
C VAL A 71 -9.23 2.54 -19.84
N ARG A 72 -8.00 2.03 -19.83
CA ARG A 72 -7.02 2.31 -18.75
C ARG A 72 -6.66 3.79 -18.66
N GLU A 73 -6.39 4.43 -19.79
CA GLU A 73 -6.12 5.87 -19.84
C GLU A 73 -7.29 6.69 -19.30
N SER A 74 -8.53 6.33 -19.69
CA SER A 74 -9.72 6.99 -19.15
C SER A 74 -9.96 6.75 -17.67
N ALA A 75 -9.46 5.65 -17.12
CA ALA A 75 -9.45 5.44 -15.68
C ALA A 75 -8.47 6.38 -14.98
N PHE A 76 -7.31 6.61 -15.58
CA PHE A 76 -6.29 7.51 -15.04
C PHE A 76 -6.75 8.98 -15.03
N CYS A 77 -7.13 9.55 -16.17
CA CYS A 77 -7.39 11.01 -16.29
C CYS A 77 -8.78 11.38 -16.83
N GLY A 78 -9.60 10.42 -17.23
CA GLY A 78 -10.90 10.69 -17.86
C GLY A 78 -12.02 11.03 -16.87
N LYS A 79 -13.10 11.64 -17.37
CA LYS A 79 -14.35 11.74 -16.61
C LYS A 79 -15.00 10.36 -16.46
N VAL A 80 -15.73 10.11 -15.39
CA VAL A 80 -16.38 8.81 -15.15
C VAL A 80 -17.35 8.42 -16.27
N GLU A 81 -17.99 9.39 -16.93
CA GLU A 81 -18.87 9.15 -18.08
C GLU A 81 -18.11 8.67 -19.32
N ILE A 82 -16.88 9.18 -19.52
CA ILE A 82 -15.98 8.74 -20.60
C ILE A 82 -15.50 7.32 -20.32
N PHE A 83 -15.04 7.07 -19.09
CA PHE A 83 -14.65 5.74 -18.65
C PHE A 83 -15.77 4.73 -18.88
N ARG A 84 -17.01 5.03 -18.44
CA ARG A 84 -18.18 4.17 -18.64
C ARG A 84 -18.45 3.87 -20.11
N CYS A 85 -18.37 4.89 -20.98
CA CYS A 85 -18.59 4.72 -22.42
C CYS A 85 -17.62 3.70 -23.04
N LEU A 86 -16.32 3.82 -22.71
CA LEU A 86 -15.28 2.93 -23.22
C LEU A 86 -15.36 1.55 -22.55
N TRP A 87 -15.60 1.51 -21.23
CA TRP A 87 -15.77 0.28 -20.44
C TRP A 87 -16.91 -0.58 -20.96
N ASP A 88 -18.09 0.01 -21.17
CA ASP A 88 -19.27 -0.72 -21.65
C ASP A 88 -19.00 -1.32 -23.04
N GLN A 89 -18.33 -0.57 -23.91
CA GLN A 89 -17.92 -1.09 -25.21
C GLN A 89 -16.94 -2.26 -25.08
N HIS A 90 -15.97 -2.16 -24.17
CA HIS A 90 -15.00 -3.22 -23.92
C HIS A 90 -15.68 -4.49 -23.39
N VAL A 91 -16.54 -4.39 -22.38
CA VAL A 91 -17.27 -5.53 -21.80
C VAL A 91 -18.20 -6.20 -22.81
N LEU A 92 -18.81 -5.43 -23.72
CA LEU A 92 -19.62 -5.98 -24.80
C LEU A 92 -18.81 -6.88 -25.75
N ARG A 93 -17.54 -6.55 -25.98
CA ARG A 93 -16.64 -7.28 -26.89
C ARG A 93 -15.92 -8.44 -26.21
N ASN A 94 -15.44 -8.22 -24.99
CA ASN A 94 -14.54 -9.12 -24.28
C ASN A 94 -15.22 -9.63 -23.01
N LYS A 95 -15.87 -10.79 -23.10
CA LYS A 95 -16.48 -11.45 -21.93
C LYS A 95 -15.52 -12.46 -21.33
N GLY A 96 -15.36 -12.43 -20.00
CA GLY A 96 -14.73 -13.52 -19.24
C GLY A 96 -13.51 -13.10 -18.41
N VAL A 97 -12.42 -13.87 -18.51
CA VAL A 97 -11.27 -13.78 -17.60
C VAL A 97 -10.51 -12.45 -17.75
N GLU A 98 -10.42 -11.91 -18.97
CA GLU A 98 -9.73 -10.64 -19.26
C GLU A 98 -10.39 -9.44 -18.55
N GLU A 99 -11.72 -9.49 -18.39
CA GLU A 99 -12.46 -8.44 -17.68
C GLU A 99 -11.97 -8.29 -16.23
N ARG A 100 -11.72 -9.41 -15.54
CA ARG A 100 -11.27 -9.39 -14.14
C ARG A 100 -9.92 -8.69 -13.98
N TYR A 101 -8.96 -9.01 -14.84
CA TYR A 101 -7.64 -8.37 -14.80
C TYR A 101 -7.75 -6.87 -15.09
N LEU A 102 -8.54 -6.51 -16.11
CA LEU A 102 -8.72 -5.12 -16.50
C LEU A 102 -9.37 -4.28 -15.40
N ILE A 103 -10.31 -4.82 -14.61
CA ILE A 103 -10.91 -4.12 -13.45
C ILE A 103 -9.81 -3.68 -12.47
N TRP A 104 -8.91 -4.58 -12.08
CA TRP A 104 -7.84 -4.28 -11.12
C TRP A 104 -6.83 -3.28 -11.67
N THR A 105 -6.47 -3.43 -12.95
CA THR A 105 -5.58 -2.47 -13.63
C THR A 105 -6.23 -1.09 -13.67
N CYS A 106 -7.49 -0.98 -14.11
CA CYS A 106 -8.20 0.30 -14.17
C CYS A 106 -8.39 0.93 -12.78
N ALA A 107 -8.66 0.14 -11.75
CA ALA A 107 -8.75 0.64 -10.39
C ALA A 107 -7.40 1.18 -9.89
N SER A 108 -6.29 0.53 -10.26
CA SER A 108 -4.93 1.02 -9.97
C SER A 108 -4.63 2.33 -10.70
N GLU A 109 -4.95 2.42 -11.99
CA GLU A 109 -4.81 3.65 -12.79
C GLU A 109 -5.63 4.80 -12.20
N ALA A 110 -6.88 4.52 -11.79
CA ALA A 110 -7.74 5.50 -11.15
C ALA A 110 -7.15 6.03 -9.82
N ILE A 111 -6.48 5.19 -9.03
CA ILE A 111 -5.78 5.63 -7.82
C ILE A 111 -4.59 6.51 -8.17
N LEU A 112 -3.77 6.09 -9.13
CA LEU A 112 -2.58 6.84 -9.57
C LEU A 112 -2.96 8.22 -10.15
N GLY A 113 -4.01 8.27 -10.95
CA GLY A 113 -4.56 9.51 -11.52
C GLY A 113 -5.46 10.30 -10.58
N LYS A 114 -5.67 9.82 -9.34
CA LYS A 114 -6.57 10.41 -8.33
C LYS A 114 -8.02 10.59 -8.81
N ASN A 115 -8.46 9.71 -9.71
CA ASN A 115 -9.80 9.68 -10.28
C ASN A 115 -10.75 8.86 -9.41
N ILE A 116 -11.20 9.46 -8.31
CA ILE A 116 -11.95 8.75 -7.29
C ILE A 116 -13.33 8.31 -7.81
N GLU A 117 -13.94 9.09 -8.70
CA GLU A 117 -15.25 8.81 -9.29
C GLU A 117 -15.22 7.52 -10.14
N VAL A 118 -14.14 7.30 -10.89
CA VAL A 118 -13.94 6.02 -11.61
C VAL A 118 -13.69 4.87 -10.64
N LEU A 119 -12.88 5.10 -9.59
CA LEU A 119 -12.63 4.07 -8.58
C LEU A 119 -13.94 3.64 -7.87
N GLU A 120 -14.80 4.59 -7.51
CA GLU A 120 -16.12 4.30 -6.92
C GLU A 120 -17.02 3.54 -7.88
N TYR A 121 -16.98 3.86 -9.18
CA TYR A 121 -17.70 3.10 -10.19
C TYR A 121 -17.20 1.64 -10.30
N LEU A 122 -15.89 1.43 -10.18
CA LEU A 122 -15.28 0.09 -10.24
C LEU A 122 -15.45 -0.71 -8.95
N THR A 123 -15.60 -0.06 -7.81
CA THR A 123 -15.64 -0.69 -6.48
C THR A 123 -16.64 -1.85 -6.36
N PRO A 124 -17.92 -1.73 -6.80
CA PRO A 124 -18.87 -2.83 -6.74
C PRO A 124 -18.57 -4.00 -7.68
N ARG A 125 -17.65 -3.80 -8.65
CA ARG A 125 -17.23 -4.80 -9.65
C ARG A 125 -15.95 -5.51 -9.26
N ILE A 126 -15.26 -5.00 -8.24
CA ILE A 126 -14.08 -5.62 -7.68
C ILE A 126 -14.53 -6.85 -6.87
N PHE A 127 -14.35 -8.04 -7.46
CA PHE A 127 -14.65 -9.30 -6.79
C PHE A 127 -13.43 -9.77 -6.00
N VAL A 128 -13.64 -9.99 -4.71
CA VAL A 128 -12.65 -10.63 -3.85
C VAL A 128 -12.74 -12.14 -4.09
N THR A 129 -11.73 -12.73 -4.70
CA THR A 129 -11.65 -14.18 -4.89
C THR A 129 -10.59 -14.77 -3.98
N ASP A 130 -10.91 -15.87 -3.30
CA ASP A 130 -10.02 -16.56 -2.35
C ASP A 130 -8.80 -17.25 -2.99
N LYS A 131 -8.64 -17.18 -4.32
CA LYS A 131 -7.61 -17.92 -5.06
C LYS A 131 -6.64 -16.96 -5.76
N GLU A 132 -5.36 -17.17 -5.47
CA GLU A 132 -4.17 -16.57 -6.09
C GLU A 132 -4.29 -15.09 -6.52
N TYR A 133 -3.75 -14.21 -5.67
CA TYR A 133 -3.63 -12.79 -5.95
C TYR A 133 -2.80 -12.53 -7.21
N SER A 134 -3.46 -12.04 -8.27
CA SER A 134 -2.79 -11.55 -9.47
C SER A 134 -1.86 -10.38 -9.15
N HIS A 135 -0.90 -10.12 -10.03
CA HIS A 135 -0.02 -8.95 -9.89
C HIS A 135 -0.83 -7.65 -9.78
N ASP A 136 -1.85 -7.48 -10.63
CA ASP A 136 -2.71 -6.29 -10.64
C ASP A 136 -3.49 -6.12 -9.34
N GLN A 137 -4.01 -7.21 -8.77
CA GLN A 137 -4.71 -7.15 -7.49
C GLN A 137 -3.77 -6.70 -6.36
N ARG A 138 -2.53 -7.22 -6.33
CA ARG A 138 -1.54 -6.77 -5.33
C ARG A 138 -1.16 -5.30 -5.51
N THR A 139 -1.04 -4.85 -6.76
CA THR A 139 -0.74 -3.45 -7.09
C THR A 139 -1.88 -2.54 -6.63
N TYR A 140 -3.11 -2.85 -6.98
CA TYR A 140 -4.31 -2.14 -6.53
C TYR A 140 -4.33 -1.97 -5.01
N MET A 141 -4.08 -3.06 -4.28
CA MET A 141 -4.11 -3.02 -2.83
C MET A 141 -3.02 -2.17 -2.21
N ARG A 142 -1.79 -2.30 -2.71
CA ARG A 142 -0.66 -1.51 -2.22
C ARG A 142 -0.93 -0.03 -2.45
N LEU A 143 -1.37 0.33 -3.65
CA LEU A 143 -1.70 1.71 -4.00
C LEU A 143 -2.81 2.26 -3.11
N SER A 144 -3.88 1.48 -2.90
CA SER A 144 -5.02 1.91 -2.10
C SER A 144 -4.68 2.09 -0.62
N ALA A 145 -4.00 1.11 -0.02
CA ALA A 145 -3.59 1.16 1.37
C ALA A 145 -2.59 2.30 1.63
N SER A 146 -1.70 2.54 0.67
CA SER A 146 -0.70 3.61 0.70
C SER A 146 -1.19 4.95 0.15
N SER A 147 -2.49 5.12 -0.13
CA SER A 147 -3.02 6.38 -0.64
C SER A 147 -3.09 7.44 0.46
N ASP A 148 -2.64 8.66 0.18
CA ASP A 148 -2.85 9.83 1.05
C ASP A 148 -4.34 10.23 1.14
N SER A 149 -5.14 9.88 0.13
CA SER A 149 -6.58 10.12 0.09
C SER A 149 -7.32 9.21 1.08
N SER A 150 -7.93 9.84 2.09
CA SER A 150 -8.80 9.13 3.05
C SER A 150 -10.01 8.47 2.36
N ARG A 151 -10.51 9.04 1.26
CA ARG A 151 -11.63 8.48 0.48
C ARG A 151 -11.23 7.18 -0.21
N ILE A 152 -10.07 7.15 -0.87
CA ILE A 152 -9.51 5.94 -1.49
C ILE A 152 -9.24 4.87 -0.42
N PHE A 153 -8.61 5.26 0.69
CA PHE A 153 -8.35 4.33 1.78
C PHE A 153 -9.63 3.76 2.38
N ASN A 154 -10.71 4.54 2.51
CA ASN A 154 -11.98 4.06 3.05
C ASN A 154 -12.69 3.08 2.11
N ILE A 155 -12.66 3.33 0.80
CA ILE A 155 -13.16 2.38 -0.21
C ILE A 155 -12.43 1.05 -0.07
N TRP A 156 -11.11 1.11 -0.05
CA TRP A 156 -10.25 -0.06 0.12
C TRP A 156 -10.47 -0.77 1.45
N LYS A 157 -10.60 -0.02 2.55
CA LYS A 157 -10.85 -0.57 3.90
C LYS A 157 -12.13 -1.39 3.95
N GLN A 158 -13.18 -0.98 3.24
CA GLN A 158 -14.43 -1.74 3.17
C GLN A 158 -14.20 -3.08 2.48
N GLN A 159 -13.52 -3.07 1.33
CA GLN A 159 -13.22 -4.28 0.58
C GLN A 159 -12.27 -5.20 1.35
N ALA A 160 -11.19 -4.66 1.93
CA ALA A 160 -10.18 -5.42 2.68
C ALA A 160 -10.79 -6.27 3.80
N ARG A 161 -11.99 -5.93 4.28
CA ARG A 161 -12.71 -6.75 5.27
C ARG A 161 -13.08 -8.14 4.77
N GLU A 162 -13.26 -8.30 3.47
CA GLU A 162 -13.66 -9.55 2.82
C GLU A 162 -12.44 -10.41 2.41
N TRP A 163 -11.23 -9.88 2.55
CA TRP A 163 -10.02 -10.47 1.96
C TRP A 163 -9.33 -11.46 2.91
N ASP A 164 -8.47 -12.31 2.35
CA ASP A 164 -7.65 -13.21 3.17
C ASP A 164 -6.77 -12.40 4.15
N SER A 165 -6.93 -12.74 5.42
CA SER A 165 -6.11 -12.28 6.54
C SER A 165 -4.60 -12.47 6.33
N GLU A 166 -4.17 -13.52 5.63
CA GLU A 166 -2.74 -13.79 5.41
C GLU A 166 -2.12 -12.69 4.55
N TRP A 167 -2.80 -12.27 3.47
CA TRP A 167 -2.28 -11.25 2.57
C TRP A 167 -2.14 -9.88 3.28
N LEU A 168 -3.18 -9.48 4.01
CA LEU A 168 -3.23 -8.21 4.74
C LEU A 168 -2.06 -8.06 5.72
N ILE A 169 -1.70 -9.15 6.40
CA ILE A 169 -0.62 -9.17 7.40
C ILE A 169 0.75 -9.37 6.79
N LYS A 170 0.90 -10.27 5.81
CA LYS A 170 2.22 -10.70 5.33
C LYS A 170 2.78 -9.78 4.27
N ASP A 171 1.95 -9.40 3.30
CA ASP A 171 2.40 -8.63 2.15
C ASP A 171 2.33 -7.15 2.46
N LEU A 172 1.19 -6.65 2.95
CA LEU A 172 0.97 -5.21 3.00
C LEU A 172 1.86 -4.47 4.00
N VAL A 173 2.05 -5.02 5.21
CA VAL A 173 2.87 -4.37 6.26
C VAL A 173 4.31 -4.09 5.83
N GLY A 174 4.80 -4.85 4.84
CA GLY A 174 6.15 -4.70 4.29
C GLY A 174 6.34 -3.45 3.44
N PHE A 175 5.26 -2.86 2.92
CA PHE A 175 5.31 -1.77 1.93
C PHE A 175 4.87 -0.40 2.48
N LEU A 176 4.32 -0.33 3.69
CA LEU A 176 3.83 0.92 4.27
C LEU A 176 5.01 1.72 4.84
N THR A 177 5.56 2.66 4.08
CA THR A 177 6.74 3.45 4.49
C THR A 177 6.39 4.75 5.20
N GLU A 178 5.26 5.37 4.86
CA GLU A 178 4.90 6.69 5.40
C GLU A 178 4.30 6.59 6.81
N PRO A 179 4.76 7.40 7.79
CA PRO A 179 4.27 7.32 9.17
C PRO A 179 2.76 7.51 9.32
N THR A 180 2.16 8.46 8.60
CA THR A 180 0.72 8.73 8.66
C THR A 180 -0.11 7.56 8.13
N ILE A 181 0.39 6.90 7.09
CA ILE A 181 -0.22 5.70 6.51
C ILE A 181 -0.07 4.51 7.47
N GLN A 182 1.10 4.35 8.09
CA GLN A 182 1.35 3.31 9.10
C GLN A 182 0.41 3.45 10.30
N GLU A 183 0.22 4.66 10.83
CA GLU A 183 -0.73 4.92 11.93
C GLU A 183 -2.17 4.58 11.56
N ARG A 184 -2.61 5.03 10.38
CA ARG A 184 -3.95 4.72 9.88
C ARG A 184 -4.15 3.22 9.69
N PHE A 185 -3.13 2.52 9.20
CA PHE A 185 -3.15 1.06 9.07
C PHE A 185 -3.11 0.35 10.43
N ALA A 186 -2.33 0.85 11.41
CA ALA A 186 -2.29 0.32 12.77
C ALA A 186 -3.68 0.34 13.42
N ASN A 187 -4.45 1.42 13.25
CA ASN A 187 -5.82 1.52 13.75
C ASN A 187 -6.77 0.48 13.11
N LEU A 188 -6.63 0.24 11.80
CA LEU A 188 -7.38 -0.81 11.12
C LEU A 188 -6.98 -2.19 11.67
N LEU A 189 -5.68 -2.44 11.76
CA LEU A 189 -5.13 -3.71 12.24
C LEU A 189 -5.61 -4.01 13.66
N GLU A 190 -5.63 -3.02 14.55
CA GLU A 190 -6.10 -3.17 15.93
C GLU A 190 -7.59 -3.55 15.97
N ALA A 191 -8.41 -2.87 15.16
CA ALA A 191 -9.84 -3.15 15.08
C ALA A 191 -10.13 -4.57 14.53
N GLU A 192 -9.38 -5.02 13.52
CA GLU A 192 -9.56 -6.36 12.95
C GLU A 192 -8.96 -7.46 13.85
N ALA A 193 -7.82 -7.21 14.50
CA ALA A 193 -7.21 -8.15 15.44
C ALA A 193 -8.09 -8.39 16.67
N SER A 194 -8.72 -7.33 17.18
CA SER A 194 -9.65 -7.42 18.31
C SER A 194 -10.92 -8.22 17.99
N ARG A 195 -11.21 -8.46 16.70
CA ARG A 195 -12.29 -9.35 16.25
C ARG A 195 -11.84 -10.81 16.09
N GLY A 196 -10.60 -11.13 16.47
CA GLY A 196 -10.04 -12.48 16.33
C GLY A 196 -9.72 -12.88 14.89
N ARG A 197 -9.60 -11.91 13.97
CA ARG A 197 -9.33 -12.19 12.54
C ARG A 197 -7.96 -12.83 12.30
N PHE A 198 -7.01 -12.62 13.21
CA PHE A 198 -5.64 -13.06 13.03
C PHE A 198 -5.22 -14.04 14.12
N SER A 199 -4.60 -15.13 13.69
CA SER A 199 -3.91 -16.03 14.61
C SER A 199 -2.64 -15.38 15.17
N GLN A 200 -2.21 -15.84 16.35
CA GLN A 200 -0.93 -15.44 16.93
C GLN A 200 0.25 -15.65 15.96
N SER A 201 0.23 -16.73 15.18
CA SER A 201 1.30 -17.00 14.19
C SER A 201 1.35 -15.94 13.11
N GLN A 202 0.19 -15.53 12.56
CA GLN A 202 0.11 -14.45 11.57
C GLN A 202 0.62 -13.12 12.14
N LEU A 203 0.17 -12.74 13.33
CA LEU A 203 0.64 -11.52 14.01
C LEU A 203 2.16 -11.53 14.21
N SER A 204 2.71 -12.69 14.61
CA SER A 204 4.15 -12.87 14.81
C SER A 204 4.96 -12.81 13.52
N VAL A 205 4.40 -13.32 12.41
CA VAL A 205 4.99 -13.21 11.06
C VAL A 205 5.01 -11.74 10.63
N ALA A 206 3.91 -10.99 10.78
CA ALA A 206 3.88 -9.56 10.47
C ALA A 206 4.91 -8.77 11.28
N LEU A 207 5.03 -9.03 12.58
CA LEU A 207 5.99 -8.33 13.44
C LEU A 207 7.42 -8.50 12.91
N LYS A 208 7.77 -9.73 12.53
CA LYS A 208 9.05 -10.04 11.91
C LYS A 208 9.22 -9.35 10.56
N THR A 209 8.18 -9.33 9.71
CA THR A 209 8.21 -8.64 8.42
C THR A 209 8.50 -7.15 8.62
N ILE A 210 7.76 -6.47 9.50
CA ILE A 210 7.93 -5.04 9.82
C ILE A 210 9.35 -4.77 10.30
N ALA A 211 9.86 -5.56 11.26
CA ALA A 211 11.23 -5.40 11.75
C ALA A 211 12.29 -5.60 10.66
N SER A 212 11.98 -6.38 9.62
CA SER A 212 12.87 -6.63 8.48
C SER A 212 12.77 -5.56 7.39
N THR A 213 11.65 -4.85 7.30
CA THR A 213 11.36 -3.87 6.23
C THR A 213 11.31 -2.45 6.79
N THR A 214 10.15 -2.01 7.26
CA THR A 214 9.78 -0.61 7.54
C THR A 214 10.15 -0.17 8.95
N CYS A 215 10.33 -1.11 9.87
CA CYS A 215 10.49 -0.87 11.31
C CYS A 215 9.37 -0.02 11.95
N ALA A 216 8.17 -0.01 11.37
CA ALA A 216 7.03 0.80 11.82
C ALA A 216 6.63 0.54 13.29
N PRO A 217 6.96 1.44 14.25
CA PRO A 217 6.73 1.19 15.67
C PRO A 217 5.23 1.16 16.03
N SER A 218 4.41 1.94 15.32
CA SER A 218 2.96 2.03 15.53
C SER A 218 2.26 0.69 15.24
N ILE A 219 2.57 0.08 14.10
CA ILE A 219 2.04 -1.23 13.73
C ILE A 219 2.57 -2.32 14.67
N ALA A 220 3.86 -2.28 15.01
CA ALA A 220 4.48 -3.25 15.92
C ALA A 220 3.82 -3.23 17.32
N ARG A 221 3.47 -2.04 17.84
CA ARG A 221 2.78 -1.90 19.13
C ARG A 221 1.43 -2.62 19.14
N VAL A 222 0.66 -2.46 18.07
CA VAL A 222 -0.63 -3.16 17.90
C VAL A 222 -0.40 -4.67 17.86
N LEU A 223 0.56 -5.15 17.06
CA LEU A 223 0.84 -6.59 16.95
C LEU A 223 1.22 -7.21 18.30
N LEU A 224 2.09 -6.55 19.06
CA LEU A 224 2.52 -7.01 20.38
C LEU A 224 1.35 -7.00 21.38
N LYS A 225 0.56 -5.92 21.41
CA LYS A 225 -0.66 -5.82 22.24
C LYS A 225 -1.66 -6.94 21.96
N GLN A 226 -1.75 -7.36 20.69
CA GLN A 226 -2.65 -8.43 20.24
C GLN A 226 -2.02 -9.84 20.37
N GLY A 227 -0.88 -9.97 21.05
CA GLY A 227 -0.29 -11.26 21.43
C GLY A 227 0.73 -11.84 20.45
N ALA A 228 1.31 -11.03 19.54
CA ALA A 228 2.43 -11.48 18.72
C ALA A 228 3.61 -11.96 19.60
N ILE A 229 4.23 -13.07 19.20
CA ILE A 229 5.38 -13.63 19.89
C ILE A 229 6.61 -12.78 19.55
N VAL A 230 7.18 -12.11 20.56
CA VAL A 230 8.26 -11.13 20.39
C VAL A 230 9.53 -11.73 19.77
N ASP A 231 9.91 -12.95 20.16
CA ASP A 231 11.08 -13.67 19.65
C ASP A 231 10.72 -14.73 18.60
N TYR A 232 9.66 -14.48 17.83
CA TYR A 232 9.19 -15.42 16.84
C TYR A 232 10.27 -15.77 15.80
N ARG A 233 10.46 -17.08 15.61
CA ARG A 233 11.29 -17.65 14.54
C ARG A 233 10.43 -18.62 13.75
N ILE A 234 10.35 -18.43 12.43
CA ILE A 234 9.62 -19.35 11.54
C ILE A 234 10.22 -20.75 11.72
N LYS A 235 9.38 -21.74 12.00
CA LYS A 235 9.82 -23.14 12.14
C LYS A 235 10.13 -23.70 10.75
N GLN A 236 11.34 -23.50 10.24
CA GLN A 236 11.86 -24.33 9.15
C GLN A 236 12.62 -25.51 9.75
N LYS A 237 12.29 -26.73 9.32
CA LYS A 237 12.92 -27.97 9.79
C LYS A 237 14.45 -27.82 9.70
N GLY A 238 15.14 -27.87 10.84
CA GLY A 238 16.61 -27.86 10.92
C GLY A 238 17.31 -26.50 10.85
N GLU A 239 16.62 -25.37 10.64
CA GLU A 239 17.29 -24.05 10.40
C GLU A 239 16.91 -22.94 11.40
N ARG A 240 16.36 -23.27 12.57
CA ARG A 240 15.86 -22.25 13.53
C ARG A 240 16.94 -21.23 13.95
N ALA A 241 18.20 -21.66 14.08
CA ALA A 241 19.33 -20.78 14.42
C ALA A 241 19.66 -19.77 13.31
N ARG A 242 19.25 -20.01 12.07
CA ARG A 242 19.57 -19.17 10.89
C ARG A 242 18.59 -18.01 10.70
N ILE A 243 17.45 -18.07 11.38
CA ILE A 243 16.36 -17.11 11.20
C ILE A 243 16.45 -16.04 12.28
N LYS A 244 16.62 -14.78 11.85
CA LYS A 244 16.60 -13.61 12.73
C LYS A 244 15.27 -13.50 13.48
N THR A 245 15.34 -13.18 14.77
CA THR A 245 14.20 -12.65 15.52
C THR A 245 13.85 -11.24 15.02
N PRO A 246 12.66 -10.70 15.34
CA PRO A 246 12.33 -9.31 15.08
C PRO A 246 13.40 -8.34 15.62
N LEU A 247 13.90 -8.56 16.84
CA LEU A 247 14.94 -7.70 17.42
C LEU A 247 16.25 -7.72 16.60
N LEU A 248 16.71 -8.90 16.19
CA LEU A 248 17.89 -9.04 15.32
C LEU A 248 17.69 -8.41 13.93
N ALA A 249 16.47 -8.43 13.40
CA ALA A 249 16.14 -7.78 12.14
C ALA A 249 16.23 -6.25 12.26
N ALA A 250 15.58 -5.68 13.28
CA ALA A 250 15.62 -4.24 13.56
C ALA A 250 17.05 -3.76 13.86
N ALA A 251 17.82 -4.50 14.67
CA ALA A 251 19.19 -4.15 15.04
C ALA A 251 20.19 -4.15 13.87
N SER A 252 19.82 -4.73 12.73
CA SER A 252 20.64 -4.65 11.51
C SER A 252 20.48 -3.34 10.73
N LYS A 253 19.58 -2.44 11.15
CA LYS A 253 19.28 -1.15 10.50
C LYS A 253 19.68 0.01 11.41
N THR A 254 20.10 1.13 10.83
CA THR A 254 20.61 2.31 11.55
C THR A 254 19.64 3.49 11.56
N THR A 255 18.35 3.24 11.32
CA THR A 255 17.30 4.27 11.25
C THR A 255 16.70 4.59 12.63
N LYS A 256 16.08 5.77 12.75
CA LYS A 256 15.34 6.17 13.96
C LYS A 256 14.24 5.16 14.30
N ASP A 257 13.43 4.76 13.32
CA ASP A 257 12.34 3.81 13.53
C ASP A 257 12.82 2.43 13.96
N ALA A 258 13.98 1.99 13.46
CA ALA A 258 14.61 0.76 13.94
C ALA A 258 15.02 0.86 15.41
N ALA A 259 15.55 2.02 15.84
CA ALA A 259 15.89 2.26 17.24
C ALA A 259 14.66 2.26 18.15
N GLU A 260 13.60 2.96 17.76
CA GLU A 260 12.32 2.97 18.48
C GLU A 260 11.69 1.56 18.54
N LEU A 261 11.75 0.81 17.43
CA LEU A 261 11.26 -0.56 17.39
C LEU A 261 12.09 -1.49 18.29
N MET A 262 13.42 -1.36 18.33
CA MET A 262 14.26 -2.13 19.25
C MET A 262 13.87 -1.87 20.71
N LYS A 263 13.66 -0.61 21.11
CA LYS A 263 13.17 -0.24 22.44
C LYS A 263 11.82 -0.88 22.74
N LEU A 264 10.88 -0.81 21.80
CA LEU A 264 9.55 -1.42 21.94
C LEU A 264 9.62 -2.94 22.12
N LEU A 265 10.43 -3.63 21.31
CA LEU A 265 10.59 -5.08 21.38
C LEU A 265 11.22 -5.50 22.72
N LEU A 266 12.23 -4.77 23.20
CA LEU A 266 12.83 -5.02 24.52
C LEU A 266 11.81 -4.83 25.64
N LEU A 267 11.02 -3.75 25.62
CA LEU A 267 9.93 -3.56 26.60
C LEU A 267 8.91 -4.70 26.56
N ALA A 268 8.67 -5.29 25.38
CA ALA A 268 7.79 -6.44 25.20
C ALA A 268 8.43 -7.81 25.51
N GLY A 269 9.64 -7.84 26.06
CA GLY A 269 10.26 -9.09 26.50
C GLY A 269 11.26 -9.73 25.52
N ALA A 270 11.64 -9.04 24.44
CA ALA A 270 12.62 -9.59 23.49
C ALA A 270 13.95 -9.94 24.17
N ASP A 271 14.55 -11.06 23.78
CA ASP A 271 15.88 -11.48 24.25
C ASP A 271 17.00 -10.58 23.67
N PRO A 272 17.65 -9.73 24.50
CA PRO A 272 18.73 -8.86 24.03
C PRO A 272 19.99 -9.63 23.60
N ASN A 273 20.13 -10.89 24.02
CA ASN A 273 21.25 -11.76 23.71
C ASN A 273 20.97 -12.68 22.51
N ALA A 274 19.81 -12.51 21.85
CA ALA A 274 19.45 -13.29 20.69
C ALA A 274 20.58 -13.28 19.64
N SER A 275 20.90 -14.47 19.14
CA SER A 275 21.90 -14.64 18.08
C SER A 275 21.31 -15.35 16.87
N TYR A 276 21.95 -15.19 15.72
CA TYR A 276 21.68 -16.00 14.53
C TYR A 276 22.97 -16.45 13.86
N ASP A 277 22.91 -17.64 13.27
CA ASP A 277 24.00 -18.26 12.53
C ASP A 277 23.83 -18.04 11.01
N PRO A 278 24.59 -17.14 10.38
CA PRO A 278 24.55 -16.96 8.94
C PRO A 278 25.24 -18.12 8.19
N LYS A 279 24.59 -18.68 7.16
CA LYS A 279 25.08 -19.85 6.37
C LYS A 279 26.55 -19.78 5.91
N ASN A 280 27.13 -18.59 5.77
CA ASN A 280 28.46 -18.37 5.18
C ASN A 280 29.44 -17.63 6.12
N ARG A 281 29.26 -17.66 7.45
CA ARG A 281 30.26 -17.10 8.37
C ARG A 281 30.58 -18.06 9.51
N ASN A 282 31.82 -17.98 9.98
CA ASN A 282 32.33 -18.85 11.05
C ASN A 282 31.80 -18.45 12.45
N GLU A 283 31.12 -17.30 12.59
CA GLU A 283 30.70 -16.76 13.89
C GLU A 283 29.22 -16.32 13.90
N PRO A 284 28.45 -16.72 14.94
CA PRO A 284 27.10 -16.21 15.18
C PRO A 284 27.09 -14.70 15.37
N LYS A 285 26.08 -14.04 14.82
CA LYS A 285 25.84 -12.61 15.06
C LYS A 285 24.82 -12.43 16.17
N SER A 286 25.22 -11.72 17.21
CA SER A 286 24.35 -11.25 18.29
C SER A 286 23.70 -9.90 17.96
N VAL A 287 22.68 -9.52 18.72
CA VAL A 287 22.08 -8.18 18.63
C VAL A 287 23.11 -7.10 18.94
N SER A 288 23.91 -7.26 20.00
CA SER A 288 24.90 -6.27 20.46
C SER A 288 26.01 -5.98 19.44
N THR A 289 26.31 -6.93 18.56
CA THR A 289 27.31 -6.76 17.50
C THR A 289 26.74 -6.15 16.22
N ALA A 290 25.41 -6.03 16.11
CA ALA A 290 24.75 -5.46 14.94
C ALA A 290 24.96 -3.93 14.87
N ILE A 291 25.11 -3.42 13.65
CA ILE A 291 25.43 -2.00 13.41
C ILE A 291 24.38 -1.04 13.97
N GLY A 292 23.10 -1.40 13.91
CA GLY A 292 22.01 -0.60 14.46
C GLY A 292 22.07 -0.49 15.98
N ALA A 293 22.33 -1.59 16.68
CA ALA A 293 22.51 -1.59 18.13
C ALA A 293 23.72 -0.74 18.55
N ARG A 294 24.84 -0.84 17.83
CA ARG A 294 26.05 -0.03 18.10
C ARG A 294 25.83 1.47 17.90
N GLN A 295 24.94 1.86 16.98
CA GLN A 295 24.64 3.25 16.66
C GLN A 295 23.36 3.76 17.35
N ILE A 296 22.79 2.99 18.27
CA ILE A 296 21.48 3.30 18.88
C ILE A 296 21.49 4.60 19.69
N SER A 297 22.65 4.96 20.26
CA SER A 297 22.86 6.20 21.03
C SER A 297 22.62 7.46 20.22
N LYS A 298 22.82 7.40 18.89
CA LYS A 298 22.49 8.51 17.98
C LYS A 298 21.00 8.89 18.04
N TRP A 299 20.12 7.92 18.27
CA TRP A 299 18.68 8.09 18.18
C TRP A 299 18.00 8.16 19.54
N LEU A 300 18.41 7.31 20.48
CA LEU A 300 17.80 7.20 21.81
C LEU A 300 18.57 7.91 22.92
N GLN A 301 19.74 8.49 22.62
CA GLN A 301 20.63 9.11 23.61
C GLN A 301 21.07 8.15 24.73
N MET A 302 21.08 6.84 24.43
CA MET A 302 21.49 5.77 25.34
C MET A 302 22.29 4.73 24.54
N SER A 303 23.33 4.17 25.14
CA SER A 303 24.04 3.01 24.60
C SER A 303 23.15 1.76 24.60
N TRP A 304 23.58 0.71 23.88
CA TRP A 304 22.86 -0.56 23.86
C TRP A 304 22.71 -1.17 25.26
N SER A 305 23.78 -1.16 26.06
CA SER A 305 23.76 -1.73 27.42
C SER A 305 22.81 -0.95 28.34
N GLU A 306 22.87 0.38 28.31
CA GLU A 306 21.96 1.24 29.08
C GLU A 306 20.50 1.01 28.69
N LEU A 307 20.20 0.82 27.40
CA LEU A 307 18.85 0.51 26.95
C LEU A 307 18.37 -0.85 27.48
N VAL A 308 19.21 -1.88 27.44
CA VAL A 308 18.87 -3.22 27.93
C VAL A 308 18.60 -3.19 29.44
N GLU A 309 19.46 -2.52 30.21
CA GLU A 309 19.28 -2.34 31.66
C GLU A 309 18.00 -1.55 31.98
N TRP A 310 17.79 -0.42 31.29
CA TRP A 310 16.61 0.42 31.49
C TRP A 310 15.31 -0.34 31.16
N THR A 311 15.26 -1.04 30.03
CA THR A 311 14.07 -1.83 29.66
C THR A 311 13.83 -3.00 30.60
N ALA A 312 14.88 -3.64 31.12
CA ALA A 312 14.75 -4.69 32.13
C ALA A 312 14.16 -4.14 33.43
N ALA A 313 14.67 -3.01 33.92
CA ALA A 313 14.16 -2.34 35.11
C ALA A 313 12.68 -1.91 34.95
N GLU A 314 12.32 -1.38 33.78
CA GLU A 314 10.96 -0.92 33.51
C GLU A 314 9.95 -2.08 33.46
N ARG A 315 10.34 -3.22 32.89
CA ARG A 315 9.49 -4.44 32.92
C ARG A 315 9.28 -4.94 34.35
N SER A 316 10.31 -4.91 35.20
CA SER A 316 10.17 -5.32 36.61
C SER A 316 9.19 -4.43 37.37
N LYS A 317 9.22 -3.11 37.16
CA LYS A 317 8.26 -2.19 37.81
C LYS A 317 6.81 -2.46 37.41
N ASN A 318 6.56 -2.74 36.12
CA ASN A 318 5.20 -3.02 35.65
C ASN A 318 4.64 -4.32 36.25
N LEU A 319 5.49 -5.33 36.48
CA LEU A 319 5.09 -6.56 37.15
C LEU A 319 4.73 -6.34 38.63
N GLU A 320 5.45 -5.46 39.33
CA GLU A 320 5.13 -5.08 40.71
C GLU A 320 3.80 -4.31 40.81
N ALA A 321 3.50 -3.44 39.85
CA ALA A 321 2.26 -2.67 39.81
C ALA A 321 1.02 -3.54 39.53
N ASP A 322 1.12 -4.51 38.62
CA ASP A 322 0.01 -5.43 38.30
C ASP A 322 -0.24 -6.46 39.42
N GLY A 323 0.75 -6.72 40.29
CA GLY A 323 0.65 -7.64 41.43
C GLY A 323 -0.12 -7.09 42.64
N THR A 324 -0.43 -5.79 42.68
CA THR A 324 -1.15 -5.12 43.79
C THR A 324 -2.67 -5.02 43.58
N CYS A 325 -3.34 -6.12 43.22
CA CYS A 325 -4.78 -6.25 43.48
C CYS A 325 -4.99 -6.80 44.90
N PRO A 326 -5.67 -6.09 45.81
CA PRO A 326 -5.94 -6.60 47.15
C PRO A 326 -6.91 -7.78 47.07
N VAL A 327 -6.39 -8.96 47.37
CA VAL A 327 -7.20 -10.14 47.68
C VAL A 327 -7.68 -9.98 49.12
N ASP A 328 -8.72 -9.17 49.33
CA ASP A 328 -9.46 -9.13 50.59
C ASP A 328 -10.96 -9.11 50.30
N SER A 329 -11.54 -10.31 50.23
CA SER A 329 -12.98 -10.57 50.43
C SER A 329 -13.15 -12.04 50.83
N TYR A 330 -12.84 -12.36 52.09
CA TYR A 330 -13.49 -13.45 52.82
C TYR A 330 -14.60 -12.86 53.67
#